data_AF-A0A2G8RYH3-F1
#
_entry.id   AF-A0A2G8RYH3-F1
#
_cell.length_a   1.000
_cell.length_b   1.000
_cell.length_c   1.000
_cell.angle_alpha   90.00
_cell.angle_beta   90.00
_cell.angle_gamma   90.00
#
_symmetry.space_group_name_H-M   'P 1'
#
loop_
_entity.id
_entity.type
_entity.pdbx_description
1 polymer ?
#
loop_
_entity_poly.entity_id
_entity_poly.type
_entity_poly.pdbx_seq_one_letter_code
_entity_poly.pdbx_strand_id
1 'polypeptide(L)'
;MSGRLRHRPRRTVLGGLCSLFDGCPTVRLSDSPEDLAHFLRVLLPGSQKRFYCRDASAALSFDEVSAVIRLAHKYHVADIQNQGLLLLQDHYFPSDFDRYEELRKGHSLPRNLYGIAAINLARLTNTPSLLPVAFLKCHSLREAVLDGQKRADGTVEHLSPDDLRRCFVAQSALLERNSQAMGSVFQPKPSDTCNDPARCRRGLGDSCNLIVRKGTVFQHDFIINWAKLIELAGQSICPECEKELQARNAKERRKVWDDLPKIFGITVEGWSNCGAAD
;
A
#
# COMPACT_ATOMS: atom_id res chain seq x y z
N MET A 1 10.75 71.85 43.66
CA MET A 1 10.88 71.30 42.29
C MET A 1 10.17 69.95 42.28
N SER A 2 8.95 69.90 41.73
CA SER A 2 8.08 68.71 41.71
C SER A 2 7.98 68.22 40.27
N GLY A 3 8.53 67.02 39.99
CA GLY A 3 8.49 66.39 38.67
C GLY A 3 7.34 65.41 38.56
N ARG A 4 6.31 65.75 37.78
CA ARG A 4 5.22 64.82 37.40
C ARG A 4 5.69 63.90 36.27
N LEU A 5 5.90 62.62 36.56
CA LEU A 5 6.00 61.57 35.54
C LEU A 5 4.58 61.20 35.08
N ARG A 6 4.29 61.48 33.81
CA ARG A 6 3.01 61.12 33.16
C ARG A 6 2.99 59.61 32.91
N HIS A 7 2.12 58.89 33.62
CA HIS A 7 1.71 57.54 33.24
C HIS A 7 0.99 57.61 31.87
N ARG A 8 1.55 56.97 30.85
CA ARG A 8 0.79 56.61 29.64
C ARG A 8 -0.12 55.42 29.98
N PRO A 9 -1.43 55.47 29.69
CA PRO A 9 -2.26 54.29 29.84
C PRO A 9 -1.88 53.27 28.76
N ARG A 10 -1.71 52.01 29.18
CA ARG A 10 -1.60 50.86 28.27
C ARG A 10 -2.87 50.82 27.42
N ARG A 11 -2.71 50.72 26.10
CA ARG A 11 -3.81 50.46 25.17
C ARG A 11 -4.49 49.16 25.58
N THR A 12 -5.70 49.26 26.09
CA THR A 12 -6.62 48.14 26.21
C THR A 12 -7.03 47.74 24.80
N VAL A 13 -6.48 46.64 24.29
CA VAL A 13 -7.01 45.99 23.09
C VAL A 13 -8.20 45.18 23.55
N LEU A 14 -9.40 45.71 23.30
CA LEU A 14 -10.66 45.01 23.43
C LEU A 14 -10.76 43.90 22.39
N GLY A 15 -11.21 42.71 22.80
CA GLY A 15 -12.08 41.88 21.97
C GLY A 15 -11.43 40.76 21.17
N GLY A 16 -10.91 39.75 21.87
CA GLY A 16 -10.74 38.40 21.33
C GLY A 16 -10.56 37.44 22.50
N LEU A 17 -11.44 36.47 22.68
CA LEU A 17 -11.33 35.43 23.70
C LEU A 17 -10.10 34.55 23.41
N CYS A 18 -8.90 35.05 23.70
CA CYS A 18 -7.70 34.22 23.76
C CYS A 18 -7.76 33.42 25.06
N SER A 19 -8.08 32.13 24.97
CA SER A 19 -7.87 31.23 26.10
C SER A 19 -6.39 31.29 26.50
N LEU A 20 -6.13 31.44 27.79
CA LEU A 20 -4.78 31.40 28.35
C LEU A 20 -4.57 30.01 28.97
N PHE A 21 -3.38 29.44 28.79
CA PHE A 21 -2.93 28.23 29.47
C PHE A 21 -1.59 28.55 30.12
N ASP A 22 -1.50 28.43 31.46
CA ASP A 22 -0.34 28.86 32.25
C ASP A 22 0.15 30.28 31.93
N GLY A 23 -0.78 31.21 31.67
CA GLY A 23 -0.46 32.60 31.33
C GLY A 23 0.03 32.82 29.90
N CYS A 24 0.14 31.77 29.09
CA CYS A 24 0.51 31.84 27.68
C CYS A 24 -0.74 31.92 26.78
N PRO A 25 -0.74 32.75 25.72
CA PRO A 25 -1.78 32.72 24.70
C PRO A 25 -1.88 31.33 24.07
N THR A 26 -3.09 30.78 24.02
CA THR A 26 -3.32 29.49 23.36
C THR A 26 -3.90 29.65 21.98
N VAL A 27 -3.48 28.77 21.08
CA VAL A 27 -4.08 28.59 19.75
C VAL A 27 -4.82 27.27 19.78
N ARG A 28 -6.12 27.29 19.47
CA ARG A 28 -6.94 26.08 19.37
C ARG A 28 -6.72 25.45 18.01
N LEU A 29 -6.28 24.19 18.00
CA LEU A 29 -6.15 23.38 16.79
C LEU A 29 -7.28 22.35 16.75
N SER A 30 -7.72 22.00 15.55
CA SER A 30 -8.77 21.00 15.32
C SER A 30 -8.23 19.58 15.16
N ASP A 31 -6.90 19.42 15.13
CA ASP A 31 -6.23 18.15 14.86
C ASP A 31 -6.14 17.29 16.11
N SER A 32 -6.02 15.97 15.91
CA SER A 32 -5.78 15.03 17.00
C SER A 32 -4.48 15.39 17.74
N PRO A 33 -4.48 15.37 19.09
CA PRO A 33 -3.26 15.53 19.87
C PRO A 33 -2.15 14.53 19.49
N GLU A 34 -2.54 13.29 19.16
CA GLU A 34 -1.64 12.22 18.73
C GLU A 34 -1.00 12.56 17.37
N ASP A 35 -1.80 12.94 16.37
CA ASP A 35 -1.30 13.35 15.05
C ASP A 35 -0.33 14.54 15.18
N LEU A 36 -0.71 15.55 15.97
CA LEU A 36 0.13 16.72 16.24
C LEU A 36 1.45 16.34 16.91
N ALA A 37 1.44 15.41 17.87
CA ALA A 37 2.66 14.94 18.52
C ALA A 37 3.62 14.31 17.51
N HIS A 38 3.13 13.45 16.60
CA HIS A 38 3.95 12.85 15.55
C HIS A 38 4.51 13.91 14.60
N PHE A 39 3.68 14.85 14.14
CA PHE A 39 4.09 15.91 13.22
C PHE A 39 5.11 16.88 13.85
N LEU A 40 4.89 17.31 15.09
CA LEU A 40 5.82 18.21 15.79
C LEU A 40 7.16 17.54 16.09
N ARG A 41 7.20 16.23 16.39
CA ARG A 41 8.47 15.49 16.54
C ARG A 41 9.33 15.54 15.27
N VAL A 42 8.71 15.60 14.11
CA VAL A 42 9.41 15.71 12.82
C VAL A 42 9.88 17.15 12.55
N LEU A 43 9.13 18.16 12.99
CA LEU A 43 9.41 19.57 12.72
C LEU A 43 10.40 20.24 13.69
N LEU A 44 10.40 19.83 14.95
CA LEU A 44 11.14 20.53 16.01
C LEU A 44 12.66 20.28 16.08
N PRO A 45 13.24 19.19 15.52
CA PRO A 45 14.69 19.14 15.33
C PRO A 45 15.13 20.29 14.41
N GLY A 46 15.97 21.20 14.92
CA GLY A 46 16.45 22.38 14.16
C GLY A 46 17.49 22.07 13.07
N SER A 47 17.91 20.81 12.93
CA SER A 47 18.73 20.29 11.83
C SER A 47 17.83 19.61 10.79
N GLN A 48 18.38 19.34 9.58
CA GLN A 48 17.66 18.83 8.41
C GLN A 48 16.50 17.88 8.80
N LYS A 49 15.28 18.26 8.43
CA LYS A 49 14.04 17.52 8.73
C LYS A 49 14.04 16.17 8.00
N ARG A 50 14.70 15.16 8.58
CA ARG A 50 14.82 13.81 8.02
C ARG A 50 13.72 12.93 8.59
N PHE A 51 12.59 12.91 7.89
CA PHE A 51 11.47 12.03 8.20
C PHE A 51 11.63 10.65 7.55
N TYR A 52 12.17 10.62 6.32
CA TYR A 52 12.54 9.39 5.65
C TYR A 52 14.06 9.26 5.61
N CYS A 53 14.57 8.15 6.14
CA CYS A 53 15.96 7.73 6.02
C CYS A 53 15.96 6.22 5.82
N ARG A 54 16.43 5.77 4.65
CA ARG A 54 16.45 4.34 4.28
C ARG A 54 17.23 3.48 5.28
N ASP A 55 18.18 4.07 6.01
CA ASP A 55 19.07 3.40 6.96
C ASP A 55 18.71 3.63 8.45
N ALA A 56 17.57 4.26 8.76
CA ALA A 56 17.22 4.57 10.14
C ALA A 56 16.74 3.34 10.94
N SER A 57 17.34 3.15 12.12
CA SER A 57 17.15 2.03 13.05
C SER A 57 15.76 1.95 13.71
N ALA A 58 14.90 2.95 13.59
CA ALA A 58 13.55 2.92 14.15
C ALA A 58 12.52 2.92 13.01
N ALA A 59 11.89 1.77 12.80
CA ALA A 59 10.79 1.65 11.83
C ALA A 59 9.59 2.47 12.33
N LEU A 60 9.25 3.54 11.61
CA LEU A 60 8.02 4.29 11.84
C LEU A 60 6.82 3.40 11.54
N SER A 61 5.79 3.48 12.38
CA SER A 61 4.53 2.80 12.12
C SER A 61 3.75 3.50 10.99
N PHE A 62 2.83 2.76 10.35
CA PHE A 62 1.98 3.36 9.30
C PHE A 62 1.14 4.53 9.85
N ASP A 63 0.61 4.42 11.07
CA ASP A 63 -0.22 5.45 11.68
C ASP A 63 0.57 6.76 11.87
N GLU A 64 1.83 6.65 12.29
CA GLU A 64 2.75 7.80 12.38
C GLU A 64 2.99 8.45 11.04
N VAL A 65 3.27 7.65 10.01
CA VAL A 65 3.51 8.15 8.65
C VAL A 65 2.27 8.79 8.07
N SER A 66 1.11 8.17 8.25
CA SER A 66 -0.18 8.70 7.81
C SER A 66 -0.50 10.03 8.50
N ALA A 67 -0.33 10.12 9.82
CA ALA A 67 -0.56 11.35 10.58
C ALA A 67 0.33 12.49 10.08
N VAL A 68 1.63 12.23 9.91
CA VAL A 68 2.59 13.21 9.42
C VAL A 68 2.24 13.67 8.00
N ILE A 69 1.84 12.78 7.09
CA ILE A 69 1.43 13.17 5.73
C ILE A 69 0.18 14.05 5.76
N ARG A 70 -0.86 13.69 6.52
CA ARG A 70 -2.10 14.48 6.61
C ARG A 70 -1.82 15.90 7.11
N LEU A 71 -1.03 16.03 8.18
CA LEU A 71 -0.70 17.33 8.75
C LEU A 71 0.29 18.12 7.88
N ALA A 72 1.27 17.46 7.27
CA ALA A 72 2.17 18.10 6.30
C ALA A 72 1.39 18.66 5.11
N HIS A 73 0.39 17.93 4.62
CA HIS A 73 -0.50 18.41 3.57
C HIS A 73 -1.33 19.62 4.03
N LYS A 74 -2.01 19.51 5.18
CA LYS A 74 -2.86 20.57 5.76
C LYS A 74 -2.09 21.87 6.02
N TYR A 75 -0.87 21.74 6.54
CA TYR A 75 -0.01 22.88 6.91
C TYR A 75 0.98 23.26 5.80
N HIS A 76 0.84 22.70 4.60
CA HIS A 76 1.66 23.01 3.42
C HIS A 76 3.17 22.83 3.62
N VAL A 77 3.57 21.77 4.33
CA VAL A 77 4.97 21.39 4.55
C VAL A 77 5.37 20.32 3.54
N ALA A 78 5.60 20.75 2.30
CA ALA A 78 5.78 19.87 1.14
C ALA A 78 6.99 18.92 1.26
N ASP A 79 8.09 19.36 1.88
CA ASP A 79 9.29 18.55 2.09
C ASP A 79 9.02 17.31 2.95
N ILE A 80 8.21 17.46 4.00
CA ILE A 80 7.81 16.37 4.89
C ILE A 80 6.76 15.47 4.21
N GLN A 81 5.80 16.08 3.51
CA GLN A 81 4.80 15.33 2.75
C GLN A 81 5.48 14.37 1.76
N ASN A 82 6.43 14.88 0.97
CA ASN A 82 7.14 14.08 -0.04
C ASN A 82 7.95 12.95 0.60
N GLN A 83 8.64 13.20 1.71
CA GLN A 83 9.36 12.15 2.44
C GLN A 83 8.42 11.06 2.97
N GLY A 84 7.26 11.43 3.51
CA GLY A 84 6.27 10.47 3.98
C GLY A 84 5.70 9.62 2.83
N LEU A 85 5.41 10.24 1.68
CA LEU A 85 4.91 9.52 0.50
C LEU A 85 5.95 8.54 -0.05
N LEU A 86 7.23 8.91 -0.09
CA LEU A 86 8.33 8.02 -0.49
C LEU A 86 8.46 6.83 0.48
N LEU A 87 8.32 7.06 1.79
CA LEU A 87 8.32 5.98 2.78
C LEU A 87 7.16 5.00 2.55
N LEU A 88 5.95 5.52 2.30
CA LEU A 88 4.79 4.69 1.98
C LEU A 88 5.03 3.84 0.72
N GLN A 89 5.61 4.42 -0.33
CA GLN A 89 5.93 3.71 -1.56
C GLN A 89 6.98 2.62 -1.32
N ASP A 90 8.05 2.90 -0.58
CA ASP A 90 9.18 1.98 -0.42
C ASP A 90 8.89 0.78 0.50
N HIS A 91 8.00 0.96 1.50
CA HIS A 91 7.78 -0.04 2.55
C HIS A 91 6.38 -0.65 2.58
N TYR A 92 5.35 0.06 2.08
CA TYR A 92 3.96 -0.36 2.26
C TYR A 92 3.22 -0.57 0.93
N PHE A 93 3.45 0.28 -0.07
CA PHE A 93 2.69 0.36 -1.32
C PHE A 93 3.62 0.59 -2.52
N PRO A 94 4.51 -0.37 -2.83
CA PRO A 94 5.46 -0.24 -3.93
C PRO A 94 4.75 -0.16 -5.27
N SER A 95 5.28 0.65 -6.18
CA SER A 95 4.85 0.70 -7.58
C SER A 95 5.65 -0.23 -8.50
N ASP A 96 6.67 -0.90 -7.95
CA ASP A 96 7.47 -1.90 -8.65
C ASP A 96 7.11 -3.33 -8.20
N PHE A 97 7.06 -4.25 -9.18
CA PHE A 97 6.66 -5.63 -8.94
C PHE A 97 7.73 -6.43 -8.17
N ASP A 98 9.01 -6.21 -8.47
CA ASP A 98 10.08 -6.96 -7.83
C ASP A 98 10.22 -6.54 -6.36
N ARG A 99 10.09 -5.24 -6.09
CA ARG A 99 9.98 -4.71 -4.73
C ARG A 99 8.76 -5.24 -3.98
N TYR A 100 7.60 -5.32 -4.64
CA TYR A 100 6.41 -5.94 -4.06
C TYR A 100 6.66 -7.40 -3.66
N GLU A 101 7.35 -8.16 -4.51
CA GLU A 101 7.70 -9.55 -4.25
C GLU A 101 8.68 -9.71 -3.08
N GLU A 102 9.68 -8.85 -2.97
CA GLU A 102 10.61 -8.83 -1.84
C GLU A 102 9.88 -8.59 -0.51
N LEU A 103 9.05 -7.55 -0.45
CA LEU A 103 8.31 -7.19 0.76
C LEU A 103 7.32 -8.30 1.16
N ARG A 104 6.73 -8.98 0.18
CA ARG A 104 5.83 -10.12 0.40
C ARG A 104 6.58 -11.34 0.95
N LYS A 105 7.78 -11.64 0.43
CA LYS A 105 8.63 -12.76 0.91
C LYS A 105 9.17 -12.52 2.31
N GLY A 106 9.57 -11.28 2.62
CA GLY A 106 10.10 -10.92 3.94
C GLY A 106 9.05 -10.85 5.06
N HIS A 107 7.77 -11.16 4.77
CA HIS A 107 6.64 -10.92 5.67
C HIS A 107 6.58 -9.48 6.20
N SER A 108 7.20 -8.54 5.50
CA SER A 108 7.37 -7.16 5.93
C SER A 108 6.13 -6.31 5.63
N LEU A 109 5.25 -6.79 4.75
CA LEU A 109 3.91 -6.20 4.58
C LEU A 109 3.05 -6.57 5.80
N PRO A 110 2.63 -5.59 6.61
CA PRO A 110 1.77 -5.88 7.75
C PRO A 110 0.48 -6.58 7.29
N ARG A 111 0.04 -7.59 8.04
CA ARG A 111 -1.29 -8.22 7.83
C ARG A 111 -2.43 -7.23 8.09
N ASN A 112 -2.17 -6.14 8.81
CA ASN A 112 -3.12 -5.04 9.00
C ASN A 112 -3.24 -4.28 7.68
N LEU A 113 -4.44 -4.31 7.10
CA LEU A 113 -4.68 -3.80 5.75
C LEU A 113 -4.95 -2.30 5.82
N TYR A 114 -3.87 -1.51 5.80
CA TYR A 114 -3.89 -0.04 5.71
C TYR A 114 -4.39 0.50 4.34
N GLY A 115 -5.11 -0.32 3.57
CA GLY A 115 -5.53 0.01 2.20
C GLY A 115 -6.48 1.20 2.16
N ILE A 116 -7.42 1.27 3.12
CA ILE A 116 -8.42 2.35 3.17
C ILE A 116 -7.72 3.69 3.44
N ALA A 117 -6.91 3.74 4.49
CA ALA A 117 -6.14 4.93 4.83
C ALA A 117 -5.22 5.35 3.67
N ALA A 118 -4.54 4.40 3.01
CA ALA A 118 -3.65 4.70 1.90
C ALA A 118 -4.38 5.22 0.64
N ILE A 119 -5.56 4.69 0.31
CA ILE A 119 -6.39 5.26 -0.78
C ILE A 119 -6.79 6.69 -0.43
N ASN A 120 -7.25 6.93 0.80
CA ASN A 120 -7.63 8.27 1.23
C ASN A 120 -6.45 9.26 1.19
N LEU A 121 -5.26 8.84 1.61
CA LEU A 121 -4.03 9.64 1.48
C LEU A 121 -3.64 9.89 0.02
N ALA A 122 -3.75 8.88 -0.84
CA ALA A 122 -3.46 9.01 -2.26
C ALA A 122 -4.39 10.02 -2.93
N ARG A 123 -5.68 10.02 -2.56
CA ARG A 123 -6.65 11.02 -3.02
C ARG A 123 -6.34 12.41 -2.47
N LEU A 124 -6.07 12.51 -1.17
CA LEU A 124 -5.76 13.78 -0.49
C LEU A 124 -4.53 14.47 -1.09
N THR A 125 -3.48 13.71 -1.36
CA THR A 125 -2.18 14.23 -1.83
C THR A 125 -2.02 14.20 -3.35
N ASN A 126 -3.03 13.73 -4.09
CA ASN A 126 -2.97 13.46 -5.52
C ASN A 126 -1.77 12.59 -5.91
N THR A 127 -1.59 11.47 -5.20
CA THR A 127 -0.48 10.51 -5.41
C THR A 127 -1.02 9.17 -5.93
N PRO A 128 -1.39 9.07 -7.22
CA PRO A 128 -2.06 7.90 -7.78
C PRO A 128 -1.20 6.61 -7.77
N SER A 129 0.13 6.72 -7.68
CA SER A 129 1.03 5.55 -7.62
C SER A 129 0.81 4.64 -6.41
N LEU A 130 0.22 5.16 -5.32
CA LEU A 130 -0.14 4.37 -4.14
C LEU A 130 -1.39 3.51 -4.37
N LEU A 131 -2.24 3.88 -5.32
CA LEU A 131 -3.59 3.33 -5.45
C LEU A 131 -3.61 1.83 -5.80
N PRO A 132 -2.84 1.30 -6.77
CA PRO A 132 -3.00 -0.09 -7.19
C PRO A 132 -2.77 -1.09 -6.06
N VAL A 133 -1.69 -0.92 -5.28
CA VAL A 133 -1.41 -1.80 -4.12
C VAL A 133 -2.37 -1.53 -2.97
N ALA A 134 -2.81 -0.28 -2.76
CA ALA A 134 -3.77 0.03 -1.71
C ALA A 134 -5.15 -0.60 -1.98
N PHE A 135 -5.64 -0.52 -3.22
CA PHE A 135 -6.85 -1.21 -3.67
C PHE A 135 -6.70 -2.73 -3.60
N LEU A 136 -5.52 -3.24 -3.96
CA LEU A 136 -5.19 -4.65 -3.79
C LEU A 136 -5.44 -5.03 -2.32
N LYS A 137 -4.81 -4.35 -1.35
CA LYS A 137 -5.02 -4.63 0.08
C LYS A 137 -6.48 -4.49 0.53
N CYS A 138 -7.23 -3.50 0.03
CA CYS A 138 -8.66 -3.39 0.34
C CYS A 138 -9.48 -4.59 -0.12
N HIS A 139 -9.12 -5.25 -1.22
CA HIS A 139 -9.82 -6.46 -1.65
C HIS A 139 -9.70 -7.61 -0.62
N SER A 140 -8.62 -7.68 0.17
CA SER A 140 -8.44 -8.72 1.21
C SER A 140 -9.42 -8.53 2.36
N LEU A 141 -9.89 -7.30 2.57
CA LEU A 141 -10.88 -6.99 3.62
C LEU A 141 -12.26 -7.55 3.28
N ARG A 142 -12.57 -7.81 2.01
CA ARG A 142 -13.89 -8.28 1.56
C ARG A 142 -15.00 -7.38 2.14
N GLU A 143 -15.97 -7.95 2.85
CA GLU A 143 -17.05 -7.22 3.51
C GLU A 143 -16.56 -6.24 4.59
N ALA A 144 -15.42 -6.53 5.25
CA ALA A 144 -14.87 -5.66 6.30
C ALA A 144 -14.37 -4.30 5.75
N VAL A 145 -14.28 -4.14 4.42
CA VAL A 145 -14.03 -2.83 3.81
C VAL A 145 -15.14 -1.83 4.13
N LEU A 146 -16.36 -2.32 4.40
CA LEU A 146 -17.53 -1.51 4.75
C LEU A 146 -17.44 -0.97 6.17
N ASP A 147 -16.82 -1.72 7.09
CA ASP A 147 -16.62 -1.33 8.49
C ASP A 147 -15.63 -0.16 8.63
N GLY A 148 -14.83 0.08 7.59
CA GLY A 148 -13.80 1.12 7.59
C GLY A 148 -12.56 0.71 8.39
N GLN A 149 -11.66 1.67 8.58
CA GLN A 149 -10.41 1.48 9.28
C GLN A 149 -10.31 2.46 10.45
N LYS A 150 -10.20 1.91 11.67
CA LYS A 150 -10.05 2.70 12.88
C LYS A 150 -8.65 3.32 12.95
N ARG A 151 -8.59 4.60 13.28
CA ARG A 151 -7.37 5.38 13.53
C ARG A 151 -6.98 5.34 15.01
N ALA A 152 -5.74 5.76 15.31
CA ALA A 152 -5.23 5.86 16.67
C ALA A 152 -6.06 6.78 17.58
N ASP A 153 -6.62 7.86 17.03
CA ASP A 153 -7.52 8.80 17.73
C ASP A 153 -8.95 8.26 17.95
N GLY A 154 -9.23 7.03 17.50
CA GLY A 154 -10.52 6.38 17.63
C GLY A 154 -11.51 6.67 16.52
N THR A 155 -11.22 7.61 15.61
CA THR A 155 -12.05 7.88 14.43
C THR A 155 -11.96 6.75 13.41
N VAL A 156 -12.96 6.62 12.53
CA VAL A 156 -13.00 5.57 11.51
C VAL A 156 -12.95 6.21 10.12
N GLU A 157 -11.99 5.77 9.31
CA GLU A 157 -11.89 6.16 7.90
C GLU A 157 -12.64 5.15 7.03
N HIS A 158 -13.45 5.66 6.10
CA HIS A 158 -14.11 4.86 5.09
C HIS A 158 -13.61 5.25 3.70
N LEU A 159 -13.79 4.33 2.74
CA LEU A 159 -13.62 4.63 1.33
C LEU A 159 -14.78 5.49 0.82
N SER A 160 -14.50 6.31 -0.19
CA SER A 160 -15.56 7.00 -0.94
C SER A 160 -16.49 5.98 -1.61
N PRO A 161 -17.75 6.34 -1.93
CA PRO A 161 -18.65 5.47 -2.68
C PRO A 161 -18.07 4.98 -4.01
N ASP A 162 -17.31 5.83 -4.70
CA ASP A 162 -16.65 5.50 -5.97
C ASP A 162 -15.51 4.50 -5.76
N ASP A 163 -14.70 4.67 -4.73
CA ASP A 163 -13.59 3.75 -4.43
C ASP A 163 -14.10 2.41 -3.89
N LEU A 164 -15.19 2.40 -3.12
CA LEU A 164 -15.91 1.17 -2.76
C LEU A 164 -16.38 0.42 -4.00
N ARG A 165 -17.03 1.11 -4.94
CA ARG A 165 -17.48 0.51 -6.21
C ARG A 165 -16.31 -0.11 -6.97
N ARG A 166 -15.14 0.55 -7.01
CA ARG A 166 -13.93 0.01 -7.65
C ARG A 166 -13.48 -1.30 -7.00
N CYS A 167 -13.46 -1.38 -5.66
CA CYS A 167 -13.13 -2.62 -4.95
C CYS A 167 -14.05 -3.79 -5.33
N PHE A 168 -15.37 -3.54 -5.43
CA PHE A 168 -16.34 -4.56 -5.80
C PHE A 168 -16.23 -4.98 -7.27
N VAL A 169 -16.11 -4.03 -8.21
CA VAL A 169 -15.96 -4.34 -9.64
C VAL A 169 -14.67 -5.11 -9.91
N ALA A 170 -13.58 -4.71 -9.26
CA ALA A 170 -12.29 -5.36 -9.41
C ALA A 170 -12.27 -6.82 -8.95
N GLN A 171 -13.19 -7.23 -8.06
CA GLN A 171 -13.27 -8.61 -7.60
C GLN A 171 -13.47 -9.60 -8.74
N SER A 172 -14.46 -9.34 -9.60
CA SER A 172 -14.75 -10.21 -10.75
C SER A 172 -13.59 -10.19 -11.76
N ALA A 173 -13.02 -9.01 -12.02
CA ALA A 173 -11.89 -8.88 -12.94
C ALA A 173 -10.64 -9.61 -12.42
N LEU A 174 -10.29 -9.48 -11.13
CA LEU A 174 -9.17 -10.20 -10.51
C LEU A 174 -9.38 -11.72 -10.58
N LEU A 175 -10.60 -12.19 -10.30
CA LEU A 175 -10.91 -13.61 -10.36
C LEU A 175 -10.77 -14.17 -11.78
N GLU A 176 -11.24 -13.43 -12.78
CA GLU A 176 -11.09 -13.79 -14.19
C GLU A 176 -9.60 -13.84 -14.59
N ARG A 177 -8.82 -12.80 -14.25
CA ARG A 177 -7.39 -12.75 -14.55
C ARG A 177 -6.60 -13.87 -13.88
N ASN A 178 -6.90 -14.17 -12.62
CA ASN A 178 -6.27 -15.27 -11.89
C ASN A 178 -6.62 -16.64 -12.49
N SER A 179 -7.84 -16.80 -13.00
CA SER A 179 -8.28 -18.02 -13.68
C SER A 179 -7.57 -18.20 -15.03
N GLN A 180 -7.42 -17.12 -15.81
CA GLN A 180 -6.63 -17.11 -17.06
C GLN A 180 -5.13 -17.41 -16.78
N ALA A 181 -4.57 -16.81 -15.74
CA ALA A 181 -3.21 -17.06 -15.28
C ALA A 181 -3.01 -18.53 -14.92
N MET A 182 -3.92 -19.12 -14.13
CA MET A 182 -3.87 -20.53 -13.76
C MET A 182 -3.82 -21.44 -14.99
N GLY A 183 -4.72 -21.23 -15.95
CA GLY A 183 -4.74 -22.02 -17.19
C GLY A 183 -3.46 -21.87 -18.03
N SER A 184 -2.85 -20.68 -18.01
CA SER A 184 -1.59 -20.40 -18.71
C SER A 184 -0.38 -21.04 -18.03
N VAL A 185 -0.32 -20.99 -16.69
CA VAL A 185 0.76 -21.60 -15.90
C VAL A 185 0.74 -23.11 -16.04
N PHE A 186 -0.41 -23.74 -15.80
CA PHE A 186 -0.57 -25.19 -15.76
C PHE A 186 -0.99 -25.82 -17.09
N GLN A 187 -0.73 -25.13 -18.21
CA GLN A 187 -0.93 -25.72 -19.53
C GLN A 187 -0.15 -27.04 -19.64
N PRO A 188 -0.75 -28.13 -20.18
CA PRO A 188 -0.09 -29.43 -20.34
C PRO A 188 0.88 -29.42 -21.54
N LYS A 189 1.82 -28.47 -21.51
CA LYS A 189 2.89 -28.27 -22.48
C LYS A 189 4.22 -28.45 -21.76
N PRO A 190 4.93 -29.57 -21.97
CA PRO A 190 6.30 -29.75 -21.50
C PRO A 190 7.26 -28.67 -22.01
N SER A 191 8.41 -28.52 -21.34
CA SER A 191 9.53 -27.72 -21.86
C SER A 191 10.04 -28.30 -23.18
N ASP A 192 10.58 -27.43 -24.05
CA ASP A 192 11.21 -27.85 -25.32
C ASP A 192 12.47 -28.70 -25.08
N THR A 193 13.08 -28.59 -23.90
CA THR A 193 14.24 -29.40 -23.46
C THR A 193 13.84 -30.59 -22.59
N CYS A 194 12.57 -31.00 -22.62
CA CYS A 194 12.06 -32.11 -21.81
C CYS A 194 12.54 -33.48 -22.32
N ASN A 195 13.09 -34.29 -21.43
CA ASN A 195 13.59 -35.63 -21.76
C ASN A 195 12.49 -36.71 -21.88
N ASP A 196 11.31 -36.47 -21.30
CA ASP A 196 10.14 -37.36 -21.43
C ASP A 196 8.84 -36.52 -21.52
N PRO A 197 8.51 -36.03 -22.73
CA PRO A 197 7.35 -35.17 -22.94
C PRO A 197 6.03 -35.86 -22.60
N ALA A 198 5.92 -37.18 -22.77
CA ALA A 198 4.69 -37.91 -22.51
C ALA A 198 4.39 -38.01 -21.00
N ARG A 199 5.39 -38.35 -20.18
CA ARG A 199 5.27 -38.35 -18.72
C ARG A 199 4.98 -36.96 -18.19
N CYS A 200 5.76 -35.96 -18.61
CA CYS A 200 5.60 -34.61 -18.09
C CYS A 200 4.26 -33.98 -18.49
N ARG A 201 3.76 -34.25 -19.69
CA ARG A 201 2.42 -33.80 -20.11
C ARG A 201 1.32 -34.33 -19.21
N ARG A 202 1.39 -35.61 -18.82
CA ARG A 202 0.44 -36.21 -17.86
C ARG A 202 0.58 -35.55 -16.48
N GLY A 203 1.79 -35.45 -15.94
CA GLY A 203 2.03 -34.82 -14.64
C GLY A 203 1.54 -33.36 -14.56
N LEU A 204 1.73 -32.58 -15.64
CA LEU A 204 1.18 -31.22 -15.74
C LEU A 204 -0.35 -31.21 -15.77
N GLY A 205 -0.97 -32.12 -16.54
CA GLY A 205 -2.42 -32.27 -16.58
C GLY A 205 -3.01 -32.67 -15.22
N ASP A 206 -2.38 -33.61 -14.52
CA ASP A 206 -2.79 -34.04 -13.18
C ASP A 206 -2.67 -32.91 -12.16
N SER A 207 -1.63 -32.08 -12.26
CA SER A 207 -1.46 -30.89 -11.41
C SER A 207 -2.58 -29.87 -11.64
N CYS A 208 -2.94 -29.61 -12.91
CA CYS A 208 -4.07 -28.75 -13.25
C CYS A 208 -5.39 -29.31 -12.68
N ASN A 209 -5.66 -30.60 -12.86
CA ASN A 209 -6.84 -31.27 -12.33
C ASN A 209 -6.90 -31.20 -10.79
N LEU A 210 -5.77 -31.36 -10.11
CA LEU A 210 -5.68 -31.27 -8.65
C LEU A 210 -6.07 -29.87 -8.16
N ILE A 211 -5.61 -28.82 -8.84
CA ILE A 211 -5.92 -27.42 -8.51
C ILE A 211 -7.41 -27.15 -8.66
N VAL A 212 -7.99 -27.58 -9.79
CA VAL A 212 -9.43 -27.43 -10.07
C VAL A 212 -10.26 -28.21 -9.04
N ARG A 213 -9.89 -29.46 -8.74
CA ARG A 213 -10.62 -30.32 -7.80
C ARG A 213 -10.54 -29.87 -6.35
N LYS A 214 -9.35 -29.46 -5.90
CA LYS A 214 -9.18 -28.95 -4.53
C LYS A 214 -9.91 -27.63 -4.32
N GLY A 215 -10.38 -26.99 -5.40
CA GLY A 215 -11.02 -25.70 -5.35
C GLY A 215 -10.17 -24.78 -4.50
N THR A 216 -8.91 -24.56 -4.88
CA THR A 216 -8.02 -23.73 -4.08
C THR A 216 -8.69 -22.38 -3.88
N VAL A 217 -9.24 -22.19 -2.70
CA VAL A 217 -9.85 -20.95 -2.33
C VAL A 217 -8.67 -20.03 -2.07
N PHE A 218 -8.33 -19.22 -3.07
CA PHE A 218 -7.26 -18.21 -3.01
C PHE A 218 -7.68 -17.08 -2.08
N GLN A 219 -7.91 -17.39 -0.81
CA GLN A 219 -8.74 -16.55 0.05
C GLN A 219 -8.11 -15.19 0.33
N HIS A 220 -6.80 -15.04 0.13
CA HIS A 220 -6.05 -13.87 0.60
C HIS A 220 -4.98 -13.30 -0.36
N ASP A 221 -4.53 -14.04 -1.39
CA ASP A 221 -3.47 -13.57 -2.30
C ASP A 221 -4.04 -13.18 -3.67
N PHE A 222 -3.93 -11.90 -4.03
CA PHE A 222 -4.50 -11.33 -5.24
C PHE A 222 -3.69 -11.63 -6.50
N ILE A 223 -2.38 -11.61 -6.35
CA ILE A 223 -1.42 -12.04 -7.38
C ILE A 223 -0.93 -13.40 -6.93
N ILE A 224 -1.76 -14.41 -7.24
CA ILE A 224 -1.57 -15.77 -6.72
C ILE A 224 -0.17 -16.25 -7.08
N ASN A 225 0.58 -16.66 -6.05
CA ASN A 225 1.85 -17.32 -6.25
C ASN A 225 1.67 -18.85 -6.18
N TRP A 226 1.83 -19.49 -7.32
CA TRP A 226 1.65 -20.93 -7.47
C TRP A 226 2.87 -21.77 -7.04
N ALA A 227 3.92 -21.15 -6.50
CA ALA A 227 5.19 -21.80 -6.17
C ALA A 227 5.03 -23.12 -5.39
N LYS A 228 4.23 -23.14 -4.31
CA LYS A 228 3.99 -24.37 -3.53
C LYS A 228 3.32 -25.49 -4.33
N LEU A 229 2.41 -25.14 -5.24
CA LEU A 229 1.75 -26.12 -6.10
C LEU A 229 2.69 -26.60 -7.20
N ILE A 230 3.58 -25.74 -7.69
CA ILE A 230 4.63 -26.11 -8.65
C ILE A 230 5.64 -27.05 -8.01
N GLU A 231 6.06 -26.81 -6.76
CA GLU A 231 6.94 -27.72 -6.00
C GLU A 231 6.31 -29.11 -5.84
N LEU A 232 5.00 -29.18 -5.56
CA LEU A 232 4.27 -30.45 -5.53
C LEU A 232 4.21 -31.13 -6.91
N ALA A 233 3.98 -30.35 -7.97
CA ALA A 233 3.99 -30.85 -9.35
C ALA A 233 5.37 -31.39 -9.76
N GLY A 234 6.45 -30.80 -9.24
CA GLY A 234 7.85 -31.21 -9.44
C GLY A 234 8.11 -32.68 -9.16
N GLN A 235 7.31 -33.32 -8.29
CA GLN A 235 7.40 -34.76 -8.02
C GLN A 235 6.98 -35.65 -9.21
N SER A 236 6.21 -35.10 -10.14
CA SER A 236 5.62 -35.83 -11.28
C SER A 236 6.16 -35.39 -12.65
N ILE A 237 6.98 -34.34 -12.70
CA ILE A 237 7.55 -33.76 -13.92
C ILE A 237 9.08 -33.72 -13.84
N CYS A 238 9.76 -33.48 -14.97
CA CYS A 238 11.22 -33.32 -14.96
C CYS A 238 11.63 -31.90 -14.51
N PRO A 239 12.89 -31.70 -14.06
CA PRO A 239 13.38 -30.40 -13.61
C PRO A 239 13.23 -29.28 -14.64
N GLU A 240 13.38 -29.58 -15.93
CA GLU A 240 13.20 -28.60 -17.01
C GLU A 240 11.75 -28.14 -17.13
N CYS A 241 10.79 -29.05 -16.95
CA CYS A 241 9.36 -28.70 -16.95
C CYS A 241 8.97 -27.93 -15.68
N GLU A 242 9.56 -28.25 -14.53
CA GLU A 242 9.34 -27.49 -13.30
C GLU A 242 9.87 -26.05 -13.42
N LYS A 243 11.10 -25.88 -13.96
CA LYS A 243 11.69 -24.56 -14.24
C LYS A 243 10.82 -23.74 -15.19
N GLU A 244 10.32 -24.37 -16.25
CA GLU A 244 9.40 -23.74 -17.19
C GLU A 244 8.08 -23.33 -16.51
N LEU A 245 7.55 -24.14 -15.59
CA LEU A 245 6.36 -23.81 -14.81
C LEU A 245 6.58 -22.60 -13.88
N GLN A 246 7.74 -22.53 -13.23
CA GLN A 246 8.15 -21.36 -12.44
C GLN A 246 8.25 -20.10 -13.30
N ALA A 247 8.80 -20.21 -14.51
CA ALA A 247 8.90 -19.09 -15.45
C ALA A 247 7.52 -18.59 -15.90
N ARG A 248 6.59 -19.51 -16.22
CA ARG A 248 5.19 -19.16 -16.52
C ARG A 248 4.51 -18.49 -15.33
N ASN A 249 4.69 -19.01 -14.12
CA ASN A 249 4.16 -18.43 -12.89
C ASN A 249 4.65 -16.99 -12.68
N ALA A 250 5.95 -16.74 -12.78
CA ALA A 250 6.51 -15.39 -12.67
C ALA A 250 5.94 -14.45 -13.75
N LYS A 251 5.86 -14.92 -15.01
CA LYS A 251 5.33 -14.16 -16.14
C LYS A 251 3.86 -13.77 -15.95
N GLU A 252 2.99 -14.72 -15.59
CA GLU A 252 1.56 -14.44 -15.41
C GLU A 252 1.31 -13.52 -14.21
N ARG A 253 2.09 -13.65 -13.14
CA ARG A 253 2.00 -12.75 -11.98
C ARG A 253 2.38 -11.32 -12.33
N ARG A 254 3.42 -11.12 -13.14
CA ARG A 254 3.79 -9.79 -13.66
C ARG A 254 2.70 -9.21 -14.56
N LYS A 255 2.07 -10.01 -15.42
CA LYS A 255 0.92 -9.53 -16.21
C LYS A 255 -0.25 -9.04 -15.35
N VAL A 256 -0.60 -9.80 -14.29
CA VAL A 256 -1.67 -9.38 -13.37
C VAL A 256 -1.28 -8.08 -12.67
N TRP A 257 0.00 -7.92 -12.28
CA TRP A 257 0.53 -6.68 -11.72
C TRP A 257 0.38 -5.49 -12.69
N ASP A 258 0.80 -5.67 -13.95
CA ASP A 258 0.76 -4.62 -14.97
C ASP A 258 -0.69 -4.20 -15.28
N ASP A 259 -1.63 -5.13 -15.17
CA ASP A 259 -3.06 -4.89 -15.38
C ASP A 259 -3.78 -4.24 -14.18
N LEU A 260 -3.13 -4.08 -13.01
CA LEU A 260 -3.81 -3.57 -11.80
C LEU A 260 -4.55 -2.23 -12.00
N PRO A 261 -3.97 -1.20 -12.65
CA PRO A 261 -4.70 0.04 -12.90
C PRO A 261 -5.97 -0.18 -13.71
N LYS A 262 -5.90 -1.02 -14.75
CA LYS A 262 -7.05 -1.39 -15.58
C LYS A 262 -8.10 -2.16 -14.78
N ILE A 263 -7.68 -3.09 -13.93
CA ILE A 263 -8.55 -3.90 -13.07
C ILE A 263 -9.34 -3.02 -12.09
N PHE A 264 -8.70 -2.00 -11.50
CA PHE A 264 -9.36 -1.05 -10.58
C PHE A 264 -9.99 0.16 -11.29
N GLY A 265 -9.88 0.25 -12.62
CA GLY A 265 -10.38 1.35 -13.44
C GLY A 265 -9.72 2.70 -13.14
N ILE A 266 -8.47 2.70 -12.68
CA ILE A 266 -7.70 3.89 -12.29
C ILE A 266 -6.58 4.18 -13.30
N THR A 267 -6.16 5.43 -13.36
CA THR A 267 -5.00 5.87 -14.17
C THR A 267 -3.81 6.10 -13.27
N VAL A 268 -2.68 5.48 -13.59
CA VAL A 268 -1.39 5.68 -12.91
C VAL A 268 -0.32 5.81 -13.99
N GLU A 269 0.25 7.01 -14.12
CA GLU A 269 1.32 7.25 -15.08
C GLU A 269 2.56 6.40 -14.75
N GLY A 270 3.15 5.80 -15.77
CA GLY A 270 4.39 5.02 -15.63
C GLY A 270 4.25 3.62 -15.01
N TRP A 271 3.04 3.17 -14.65
CA TRP A 271 2.85 1.89 -13.93
C TRP A 271 3.50 0.67 -14.62
N SER A 272 3.25 0.49 -15.91
CA SER A 272 3.78 -0.65 -16.68
C SER A 272 5.22 -0.45 -17.19
N ASN A 273 5.80 0.74 -16.99
CA ASN A 273 7.14 1.10 -17.51
C ASN A 273 8.24 1.04 -16.44
N CYS A 274 7.92 0.74 -15.18
CA CYS A 274 8.92 0.66 -14.10
C CYS A 274 9.93 -0.50 -14.25
N GLY A 275 9.71 -1.43 -15.20
CA GLY A 275 10.62 -2.55 -15.48
C GLY A 275 11.50 -2.39 -16.72
N ALA A 276 11.47 -1.23 -17.39
CA ALA A 276 12.33 -0.91 -18.53
C ALA A 276 13.25 0.27 -18.18
N ALA A 277 14.16 0.05 -17.24
CA ALA A 277 15.38 0.82 -17.15
C ALA A 277 16.51 -0.09 -17.65
N ASP A 278 17.19 0.39 -18.70
CA ASP A 278 18.34 -0.24 -19.34
C ASP A 278 19.46 -0.64 -18.36
#